data_AF-A0A917UE62-F1
#
_entry.id   AF-A0A917UE62-F1
#
_cell.length_a   1.000
_cell.length_b   1.000
_cell.length_c   1.000
_cell.angle_alpha   90.00
_cell.angle_beta   90.00
_cell.angle_gamma   90.00
#
_symmetry.space_group_name_H-M   'P 1'
#
loop_
_entity.id
_entity.type
_entity.pdbx_description
1 polymer ?
#
loop_
_entity_poly.entity_id
_entity_poly.type
_entity_poly.pdbx_seq_one_letter_code
_entity_poly.pdbx_strand_id
1 'polypeptide(L)'
;MTQFVVNDGAGPRLHAFVVGVSRYPYIAKGLGEAEARRLLGDLAPITVPRPSAVAVAEWLLHADQGTTEAPVGTLEVLISAEEAVTLDSAKIDTATFVNFREAFVRWRKHCSTDEANIALFYFCGHGWKPGEQLLLLEDLGEDPDRLLANSVDLAAMRAAMYTCGARTQVYFIDACREIPRDLLTLRSSPTPLMDASKLTGALPHVDAPVFFSTADGQSAFGDGGMATPYTDALIAALGGRAARRGLTGWTVTTGSLASDLQRIIEWNRPPGRPRQHVTIDGLASTGVLRSLTGPPKVPFRVACEPPAPASVTASPVPPTAAATDLEFEGAFGEIAVGVYVVSVSYPDGSKSDPVYRSIDPPNSEFSIMGEQL
;
A
#
# COMPACT_ATOMS: atom_id res chain seq x y z
N MET A 1 -5.13 -21.18 10.84
CA MET A 1 -4.74 -19.75 10.86
C MET A 1 -3.35 -19.61 10.25
N THR A 2 -3.26 -18.86 9.16
CA THR A 2 -2.10 -18.93 8.27
C THR A 2 -1.10 -17.84 8.61
N GLN A 3 -0.09 -18.24 9.40
CA GLN A 3 1.07 -17.44 9.71
C GLN A 3 2.28 -18.02 8.96
N PHE A 4 3.03 -17.14 8.30
CA PHE A 4 4.34 -17.45 7.73
C PHE A 4 5.43 -16.89 8.64
N VAL A 5 6.46 -17.69 8.89
CA VAL A 5 7.71 -17.26 9.51
C VAL A 5 8.72 -17.07 8.39
N VAL A 6 9.03 -15.82 8.07
CA VAL A 6 9.94 -15.43 6.97
C VAL A 6 11.38 -15.38 7.48
N ASN A 7 11.57 -14.85 8.69
CA ASN A 7 12.86 -14.80 9.36
C ASN A 7 12.68 -14.88 10.88
N ASP A 8 13.24 -15.90 11.51
CA ASP A 8 13.20 -16.15 12.96
C ASP A 8 14.47 -15.73 13.71
N GLY A 9 15.39 -15.05 13.02
CA GLY A 9 16.65 -14.61 13.61
C GLY A 9 16.48 -13.55 14.70
N ALA A 10 17.59 -13.25 15.38
CA ALA A 10 17.63 -12.24 16.43
C ALA A 10 17.53 -10.80 15.89
N GLY A 11 17.09 -9.89 16.78
CA GLY A 11 17.00 -8.44 16.54
C GLY A 11 15.63 -7.98 16.03
N PRO A 12 15.50 -6.69 15.72
CA PRO A 12 14.25 -6.09 15.26
C PRO A 12 13.71 -6.74 13.98
N ARG A 13 12.39 -6.77 13.83
CA ARG A 13 11.70 -7.36 12.69
C ARG A 13 10.49 -6.54 12.26
N LEU A 14 10.16 -6.64 10.97
CA LEU A 14 8.86 -6.23 10.45
C LEU A 14 7.89 -7.39 10.61
N HIS A 15 6.82 -7.18 11.36
CA HIS A 15 5.72 -8.11 11.50
C HIS A 15 4.51 -7.56 10.76
N ALA A 16 4.04 -8.31 9.77
CA ALA A 16 2.95 -7.90 8.88
C ALA A 16 1.66 -8.66 9.15
N PHE A 17 0.53 -7.98 8.96
CA PHE A 17 -0.80 -8.58 8.94
C PHE A 17 -1.58 -8.06 7.72
N VAL A 18 -1.86 -8.97 6.79
CA VAL A 18 -2.48 -8.69 5.48
C VAL A 18 -3.87 -9.33 5.43
N VAL A 19 -4.88 -8.52 5.12
CA VAL A 19 -6.28 -8.95 5.06
C VAL A 19 -6.91 -8.53 3.73
N GLY A 20 -7.48 -9.50 3.01
CA GLY A 20 -8.23 -9.27 1.77
C GLY A 20 -9.64 -9.85 1.85
N VAL A 21 -10.68 -9.05 1.61
CA VAL A 21 -12.08 -9.52 1.69
C VAL A 21 -12.83 -9.24 0.39
N SER A 22 -13.01 -10.27 -0.43
CA SER A 22 -13.71 -10.21 -1.72
C SER A 22 -15.16 -10.69 -1.67
N ARG A 23 -15.61 -11.33 -0.58
CA ARG A 23 -16.98 -11.87 -0.46
C ARG A 23 -17.59 -11.69 0.92
N TYR A 24 -18.92 -11.53 0.93
CA TYR A 24 -19.73 -11.22 2.11
C TYR A 24 -21.03 -12.04 2.12
N PRO A 25 -20.96 -13.38 2.28
CA PRO A 25 -22.11 -14.26 2.07
C PRO A 25 -23.21 -14.15 3.13
N TYR A 26 -22.95 -13.50 4.27
CA TYR A 26 -23.89 -13.43 5.39
C TYR A 26 -24.75 -12.17 5.37
N ILE A 27 -24.28 -11.09 4.75
CA ILE A 27 -25.00 -9.81 4.79
C ILE A 27 -26.38 -9.88 4.13
N ALA A 28 -26.52 -10.64 3.04
CA ALA A 28 -27.80 -10.88 2.38
C ALA A 28 -28.73 -11.76 3.23
N LYS A 29 -28.19 -12.65 4.07
CA LYS A 29 -29.00 -13.43 5.01
C LYS A 29 -29.51 -12.55 6.16
N GLY A 30 -28.68 -11.61 6.63
CA GLY A 30 -29.04 -10.71 7.72
C GLY A 30 -30.04 -9.62 7.35
N LEU A 31 -29.94 -9.06 6.14
CA LEU A 31 -30.72 -7.88 5.73
C LEU A 31 -31.69 -8.14 4.57
N GLY A 32 -31.61 -9.30 3.94
CA GLY A 32 -32.23 -9.55 2.63
C GLY A 32 -31.37 -9.02 1.47
N GLU A 33 -31.53 -9.63 0.29
CA GLU A 33 -30.68 -9.35 -0.88
C GLU A 33 -30.75 -7.89 -1.34
N ALA A 34 -31.95 -7.30 -1.37
CA ALA A 34 -32.15 -5.93 -1.83
C ALA A 34 -31.43 -4.90 -0.94
N GLU A 35 -31.48 -5.11 0.38
CA GLU A 35 -30.84 -4.20 1.34
C GLU A 35 -29.33 -4.42 1.39
N ALA A 36 -28.87 -5.67 1.32
CA ALA A 36 -27.45 -5.98 1.17
C ALA A 36 -26.84 -5.31 -0.08
N ARG A 37 -27.57 -5.34 -1.21
CA ARG A 37 -27.19 -4.65 -2.46
C ARG A 37 -27.24 -3.14 -2.36
N ARG A 38 -28.06 -2.61 -1.48
CA ARG A 38 -28.09 -1.17 -1.24
C ARG A 38 -26.88 -0.71 -0.42
N LEU A 39 -26.47 -1.51 0.58
CA LEU A 39 -25.45 -1.13 1.56
C LEU A 39 -24.02 -1.44 1.14
N LEU A 40 -23.80 -2.52 0.38
CA LEU A 40 -22.49 -2.82 -0.20
C LEU A 40 -22.32 -2.28 -1.63
N GLY A 41 -23.35 -1.60 -2.16
CA GLY A 41 -23.46 -1.30 -3.58
C GLY A 41 -23.81 -2.56 -4.39
N ASP A 42 -23.66 -2.51 -5.71
CA ASP A 42 -23.80 -3.72 -6.52
C ASP A 42 -22.87 -4.80 -5.96
N LEU A 43 -23.47 -5.82 -5.30
CA LEU A 43 -22.87 -7.00 -4.66
C LEU A 43 -22.01 -7.86 -5.60
N ALA A 44 -21.64 -7.35 -6.78
CA ALA A 44 -20.61 -7.97 -7.58
C ALA A 44 -19.42 -8.21 -6.64
N PRO A 45 -18.92 -9.46 -6.55
CA PRO A 45 -17.71 -9.74 -5.79
C PRO A 45 -16.69 -8.68 -6.16
N ILE A 46 -16.22 -7.90 -5.19
CA ILE A 46 -15.09 -7.04 -5.50
C ILE A 46 -13.96 -8.01 -5.80
N THR A 47 -13.54 -8.07 -7.06
CA THR A 47 -12.55 -9.03 -7.52
C THR A 47 -11.12 -8.60 -7.21
N VAL A 48 -10.93 -7.38 -6.70
CA VAL A 48 -9.61 -6.78 -6.45
C VAL A 48 -8.99 -7.02 -5.06
N PRO A 49 -9.74 -7.24 -3.95
CA PRO A 49 -9.14 -7.54 -2.66
C PRO A 49 -8.31 -8.81 -2.63
N ARG A 50 -8.76 -9.90 -3.26
CA ARG A 50 -7.96 -11.13 -3.42
C ARG A 50 -6.60 -10.86 -4.09
N PRO A 51 -6.52 -10.37 -5.34
CA PRO A 51 -5.24 -10.16 -6.00
C PRO A 51 -4.39 -9.08 -5.30
N SER A 52 -5.01 -8.07 -4.69
CA SER A 52 -4.26 -7.03 -3.95
C SER A 52 -3.59 -7.57 -2.68
N ALA A 53 -4.33 -8.32 -1.86
CA ALA A 53 -3.78 -8.95 -0.66
C ALA A 53 -2.74 -10.02 -1.00
N VAL A 54 -2.94 -10.79 -2.08
CA VAL A 54 -1.94 -11.73 -2.61
C VAL A 54 -0.67 -11.00 -3.02
N ALA A 55 -0.77 -9.91 -3.79
CA ALA A 55 0.40 -9.16 -4.26
C ALA A 55 1.22 -8.59 -3.09
N VAL A 56 0.56 -8.06 -2.05
CA VAL A 56 1.26 -7.56 -0.84
C VAL A 56 1.92 -8.70 -0.08
N ALA A 57 1.22 -9.84 0.10
CA ALA A 57 1.75 -10.99 0.80
C ALA A 57 2.97 -11.59 0.07
N GLU A 58 2.87 -11.82 -1.24
CA GLU A 58 3.99 -12.30 -2.07
C GLU A 58 5.17 -11.34 -2.05
N TRP A 59 4.92 -10.03 -2.12
CA TRP A 59 5.99 -9.05 -2.01
C TRP A 59 6.69 -9.14 -0.65
N LEU A 60 5.96 -9.27 0.45
CA LEU A 60 6.54 -9.41 1.80
C LEU A 60 7.33 -10.73 1.96
N LEU A 61 6.90 -11.81 1.31
CA LEU A 61 7.56 -13.12 1.37
C LEU A 61 8.84 -13.17 0.53
N HIS A 62 8.85 -12.53 -0.64
CA HIS A 62 9.85 -12.81 -1.67
C HIS A 62 10.68 -11.61 -2.12
N ALA A 63 10.27 -10.38 -1.80
CA ALA A 63 11.05 -9.22 -2.19
C ALA A 63 12.43 -9.24 -1.53
N ASP A 64 13.43 -8.71 -2.25
CA ASP A 64 14.73 -8.43 -1.68
C ASP A 64 14.55 -7.55 -0.44
N GLN A 65 15.01 -8.04 0.71
CA GLN A 65 14.90 -7.33 1.98
C GLN A 65 15.91 -6.18 2.08
N GLY A 66 16.88 -6.11 1.17
CA GLY A 66 17.91 -5.08 1.13
C GLY A 66 18.83 -5.14 2.35
N THR A 67 19.20 -3.97 2.88
CA THR A 67 20.04 -3.82 4.08
C THR A 67 19.23 -3.37 5.29
N THR A 68 17.92 -3.67 5.29
CA THR A 68 17.01 -3.23 6.36
C THR A 68 17.44 -3.77 7.73
N GLU A 69 17.37 -2.92 8.76
CA GLU A 69 17.64 -3.33 10.14
C GLU A 69 16.52 -4.21 10.72
N ALA A 70 15.32 -4.12 10.14
CA ALA A 70 14.15 -4.89 10.51
C ALA A 70 13.61 -5.66 9.30
N PRO A 71 14.20 -6.81 8.92
CA PRO A 71 13.68 -7.65 7.84
C PRO A 71 12.31 -8.22 8.21
N VAL A 72 11.53 -8.67 7.21
CA VAL A 72 10.25 -9.33 7.46
C VAL A 72 10.48 -10.56 8.33
N GLY A 73 9.88 -10.57 9.52
CA GLY A 73 9.97 -11.66 10.49
C GLY A 73 8.79 -12.63 10.37
N THR A 74 7.57 -12.12 10.58
CA THR A 74 6.34 -12.90 10.46
C THR A 74 5.31 -12.20 9.57
N LEU A 75 4.50 -12.99 8.89
CA LEU A 75 3.37 -12.52 8.08
C LEU A 75 2.11 -13.31 8.44
N GLU A 76 1.10 -12.63 8.98
CA GLU A 76 -0.26 -13.16 9.12
C GLU A 76 -1.05 -12.83 7.85
N VAL A 77 -1.73 -13.81 7.25
CA VAL A 77 -2.55 -13.60 6.03
C VAL A 77 -3.95 -14.16 6.21
N LEU A 78 -4.96 -13.35 5.92
CA LEU A 78 -6.36 -13.78 5.84
C LEU A 78 -6.98 -13.29 4.53
N ILE A 79 -7.51 -14.20 3.72
CA ILE A 79 -8.12 -13.84 2.42
C ILE A 79 -9.44 -14.57 2.24
N SER A 80 -10.51 -13.80 2.08
CA SER A 80 -11.85 -14.28 1.78
C SER A 80 -12.15 -14.11 0.30
N ALA A 81 -12.21 -15.22 -0.44
CA ALA A 81 -12.56 -15.26 -1.86
C ALA A 81 -13.46 -16.47 -2.17
N GLU A 82 -14.10 -16.49 -3.33
CA GLU A 82 -14.95 -17.61 -3.76
C GLU A 82 -14.17 -18.93 -3.83
N GLU A 83 -12.95 -18.85 -4.35
CA GLU A 83 -12.01 -19.97 -4.41
C GLU A 83 -11.03 -19.90 -3.24
N ALA A 84 -10.59 -21.08 -2.79
CA ALA A 84 -9.52 -21.16 -1.79
C ALA A 84 -8.23 -20.53 -2.34
N VAL A 85 -7.61 -19.68 -1.53
CA VAL A 85 -6.33 -19.06 -1.85
C VAL A 85 -5.20 -19.89 -1.26
N THR A 86 -4.13 -20.06 -2.02
CA THR A 86 -2.89 -20.74 -1.58
C THR A 86 -1.72 -19.79 -1.82
N LEU A 87 -0.83 -19.64 -0.85
CA LEU A 87 0.44 -18.92 -0.96
C LEU A 87 1.54 -19.85 -0.43
N ASP A 88 2.65 -20.00 -1.16
CA ASP A 88 3.74 -20.92 -0.79
C ASP A 88 3.27 -22.32 -0.37
N SER A 89 2.31 -22.88 -1.11
CA SER A 89 1.66 -24.18 -0.83
C SER A 89 0.81 -24.24 0.47
N ALA A 90 0.73 -23.17 1.24
CA ALA A 90 -0.14 -23.06 2.40
C ALA A 90 -1.52 -22.53 2.00
N LYS A 91 -2.57 -23.25 2.40
CA LYS A 91 -3.95 -22.79 2.24
C LYS A 91 -4.20 -21.61 3.18
N ILE A 92 -4.63 -20.49 2.63
CA ILE A 92 -4.95 -19.27 3.38
C ILE A 92 -6.33 -19.39 4.03
N ASP A 93 -6.42 -19.02 5.30
CA ASP A 93 -7.69 -18.93 6.03
C ASP A 93 -8.51 -17.71 5.61
N THR A 94 -9.82 -17.82 5.74
CA THR A 94 -10.75 -16.73 5.45
C THR A 94 -10.71 -15.63 6.52
N ALA A 95 -10.99 -14.40 6.12
CA ALA A 95 -11.07 -13.23 6.97
C ALA A 95 -12.43 -13.13 7.69
N THR A 96 -12.71 -14.08 8.58
CA THR A 96 -13.81 -13.99 9.56
C THR A 96 -13.38 -13.19 10.79
N PHE A 97 -14.31 -12.70 11.60
CA PHE A 97 -13.98 -11.97 12.83
C PHE A 97 -13.18 -12.81 13.82
N VAL A 98 -13.52 -14.09 13.96
CA VAL A 98 -12.77 -15.03 14.82
C VAL A 98 -11.32 -15.16 14.33
N ASN A 99 -11.13 -15.40 13.03
CA ASN A 99 -9.80 -15.53 12.45
C ASN A 99 -9.00 -14.23 12.54
N PHE A 100 -9.65 -13.10 12.26
CA PHE A 100 -9.04 -11.78 12.37
C PHE A 100 -8.54 -11.51 13.80
N ARG A 101 -9.39 -11.74 14.81
CA ARG A 101 -9.04 -11.46 16.21
C ARG A 101 -7.87 -12.31 16.69
N GLU A 102 -7.84 -13.59 16.34
CA GLU A 102 -6.74 -14.48 16.71
C GLU A 102 -5.43 -14.12 16.01
N ALA A 103 -5.48 -13.78 14.71
CA ALA A 103 -4.32 -13.27 13.97
C ALA A 103 -3.81 -11.94 14.53
N PHE A 104 -4.72 -11.00 14.84
CA PHE A 104 -4.40 -9.74 15.48
C PHE A 104 -3.65 -9.93 16.82
N VAL A 105 -4.11 -10.86 17.66
CA VAL A 105 -3.47 -11.15 18.95
C VAL A 105 -2.05 -11.69 18.76
N ARG A 106 -1.83 -12.60 17.81
CA ARG A 106 -0.48 -13.11 17.50
C ARG A 106 0.42 -12.02 16.91
N TRP A 107 -0.08 -11.29 15.91
CA TRP A 107 0.63 -10.18 15.27
C TRP A 107 1.07 -9.14 16.30
N ARG A 108 0.14 -8.64 17.14
CA ARG A 108 0.46 -7.68 18.22
C ARG A 108 1.49 -8.24 19.19
N LYS A 109 1.41 -9.53 19.54
CA LYS A 109 2.40 -10.19 20.42
C LYS A 109 3.80 -10.16 19.79
N HIS A 110 3.93 -10.48 18.50
CA HIS A 110 5.20 -10.40 17.79
C HIS A 110 5.72 -8.97 17.69
N CYS A 111 4.88 -8.01 17.30
CA CYS A 111 5.23 -6.59 17.26
C CYS A 111 5.74 -6.08 18.62
N SER A 112 5.25 -6.63 19.74
CA SER A 112 5.60 -6.16 21.08
C SER A 112 6.90 -6.70 21.66
N THR A 113 7.65 -7.56 20.94
CA THR A 113 8.87 -8.16 21.49
C THR A 113 10.09 -7.24 21.49
N ASP A 114 10.10 -6.20 20.66
CA ASP A 114 11.17 -5.22 20.54
C ASP A 114 10.57 -3.86 20.16
N GLU A 115 11.08 -2.77 20.73
CA GLU A 115 10.58 -1.41 20.43
C GLU A 115 10.97 -0.94 19.02
N ALA A 116 12.04 -1.49 18.46
CA ALA A 116 12.49 -1.23 17.09
C ALA A 116 11.77 -2.12 16.05
N ASN A 117 10.87 -3.01 16.47
CA ASN A 117 10.00 -3.73 15.54
C ASN A 117 9.12 -2.76 14.74
N ILE A 118 8.73 -3.21 13.55
CA ILE A 118 7.78 -2.52 12.69
C ILE A 118 6.50 -3.33 12.63
N ALA A 119 5.37 -2.71 12.99
CA ALA A 119 4.04 -3.26 12.79
C ALA A 119 3.51 -2.75 11.44
N LEU A 120 3.25 -3.65 10.49
CA LEU A 120 2.62 -3.31 9.21
C LEU A 120 1.25 -3.98 9.12
N PHE A 121 0.20 -3.19 8.94
CA PHE A 121 -1.15 -3.69 8.66
C PHE A 121 -1.60 -3.27 7.28
N TYR A 122 -2.13 -4.21 6.51
CA TYR A 122 -2.74 -3.94 5.20
C TYR A 122 -4.14 -4.56 5.16
N PHE A 123 -5.12 -3.76 4.74
CA PHE A 123 -6.49 -4.21 4.51
C PHE A 123 -6.96 -3.79 3.12
N CYS A 124 -7.56 -4.73 2.38
CA CYS A 124 -8.31 -4.43 1.16
C CYS A 124 -9.69 -5.11 1.21
N GLY A 125 -10.74 -4.36 0.92
CA GLY A 125 -12.12 -4.85 0.98
C GLY A 125 -13.14 -3.71 1.10
N HIS A 126 -14.38 -4.03 1.44
CA HIS A 126 -15.34 -2.98 1.76
C HIS A 126 -15.03 -2.32 3.11
N GLY A 127 -15.36 -1.04 3.17
CA GLY A 127 -15.30 -0.24 4.39
C GLY A 127 -16.48 0.74 4.45
N TRP A 128 -16.88 1.07 5.67
CA TRP A 128 -17.93 2.05 5.97
C TRP A 128 -17.39 3.06 6.97
N LYS A 129 -17.87 4.32 6.91
CA LYS A 129 -17.44 5.37 7.84
C LYS A 129 -18.62 6.07 8.56
N PRO A 130 -19.49 5.38 9.32
CA PRO A 130 -20.57 6.03 10.08
C PRO A 130 -20.06 6.95 11.21
N GLY A 131 -18.76 6.91 11.50
CA GLY A 131 -18.01 7.85 12.32
C GLY A 131 -16.53 7.60 12.09
N GLU A 132 -16.02 6.55 12.73
CA GLU A 132 -14.70 5.98 12.44
C GLU A 132 -14.75 4.96 11.30
N GLN A 133 -13.57 4.67 10.71
CA GLN A 133 -13.46 3.69 9.63
C GLN A 133 -13.74 2.27 10.16
N LEU A 134 -14.74 1.61 9.58
CA LEU A 134 -15.00 0.19 9.74
C LEU A 134 -14.39 -0.59 8.58
N LEU A 135 -13.75 -1.71 8.90
CA LEU A 135 -13.26 -2.71 7.95
C LEU A 135 -14.22 -3.89 7.99
N LEU A 136 -14.81 -4.23 6.84
CA LEU A 136 -15.84 -5.26 6.78
C LEU A 136 -15.21 -6.63 6.51
N LEU A 137 -15.53 -7.60 7.37
CA LEU A 137 -15.06 -8.97 7.27
C LEU A 137 -16.10 -9.88 6.60
N GLU A 138 -15.69 -11.09 6.23
CA GLU A 138 -16.53 -12.03 5.46
C GLU A 138 -17.88 -12.32 6.14
N ASP A 139 -17.84 -12.48 7.46
CA ASP A 139 -18.96 -12.85 8.33
C ASP A 139 -19.79 -11.64 8.81
N LEU A 140 -19.66 -10.49 8.15
CA LEU A 140 -20.55 -9.35 8.36
C LEU A 140 -22.02 -9.74 8.15
N GLY A 141 -22.87 -9.43 9.13
CA GLY A 141 -24.30 -9.76 9.10
C GLY A 141 -24.62 -11.23 9.36
N GLU A 142 -23.67 -12.02 9.87
CA GLU A 142 -23.95 -13.37 10.38
C GLU A 142 -25.00 -13.36 11.50
N ASP A 143 -24.94 -12.35 12.38
CA ASP A 143 -25.97 -12.02 13.35
C ASP A 143 -26.81 -10.84 12.82
N PRO A 144 -28.06 -11.05 12.38
CA PRO A 144 -28.93 -10.00 11.86
C PRO A 144 -29.24 -8.91 12.89
N ASP A 145 -29.34 -9.28 14.17
CA ASP A 145 -29.63 -8.35 15.26
C ASP A 145 -28.39 -7.51 15.63
N ARG A 146 -27.20 -8.02 15.27
CA ARG A 146 -25.91 -7.35 15.48
C ARG A 146 -25.12 -7.24 14.18
N LEU A 147 -25.70 -6.59 13.17
CA LEU A 147 -25.12 -6.45 11.83
C LEU A 147 -23.60 -6.14 11.81
N LEU A 148 -23.14 -5.19 12.64
CA LEU A 148 -21.74 -4.75 12.68
C LEU A 148 -20.84 -5.58 13.59
N ALA A 149 -21.36 -6.60 14.30
CA ALA A 149 -20.59 -7.35 15.30
C ALA A 149 -19.30 -7.95 14.73
N ASN A 150 -19.35 -8.40 13.47
CA ASN A 150 -18.23 -8.99 12.73
C ASN A 150 -17.59 -7.98 11.78
N SER A 151 -17.39 -6.75 12.25
CA SER A 151 -16.58 -5.73 11.59
C SER A 151 -15.47 -5.27 12.52
N VAL A 152 -14.46 -4.60 11.97
CA VAL A 152 -13.33 -4.06 12.75
C VAL A 152 -13.42 -2.55 12.76
N ASP A 153 -13.54 -1.98 13.96
CA ASP A 153 -13.33 -0.55 14.18
C ASP A 153 -11.82 -0.26 14.15
N LEU A 154 -11.38 0.48 13.12
CA LEU A 154 -9.97 0.81 12.93
C LEU A 154 -9.43 1.69 14.07
N ALA A 155 -10.23 2.60 14.62
CA ALA A 155 -9.80 3.44 15.73
C ALA A 155 -9.60 2.60 16.99
N ALA A 156 -10.51 1.66 17.27
CA ALA A 156 -10.37 0.71 18.38
C ALA A 156 -9.15 -0.22 18.18
N MET A 157 -8.91 -0.71 16.96
CA MET A 157 -7.72 -1.50 16.63
C MET A 157 -6.42 -0.71 16.88
N ARG A 158 -6.36 0.54 16.43
CA ARG A 158 -5.20 1.43 16.69
C ARG A 158 -5.03 1.71 18.17
N ALA A 159 -6.13 1.92 18.89
CA ALA A 159 -6.09 2.09 20.35
C ALA A 159 -5.47 0.87 21.06
N ALA A 160 -5.80 -0.34 20.61
CA ALA A 160 -5.19 -1.57 21.11
C ALA A 160 -3.68 -1.69 20.79
N MET A 161 -3.22 -1.04 19.72
CA MET A 161 -1.82 -1.00 19.32
C MET A 161 -1.01 0.11 20.01
N TYR A 162 -1.63 1.09 20.69
CA TYR A 162 -0.87 2.09 21.47
C TYR A 162 -0.06 1.49 22.63
N THR A 163 -0.46 0.32 23.12
CA THR A 163 0.28 -0.44 24.15
C THR A 163 1.17 -1.54 23.56
N CYS A 164 1.33 -1.56 22.23
CA CYS A 164 2.29 -2.42 21.53
C CYS A 164 3.71 -1.86 21.73
N GLY A 165 4.71 -2.76 21.82
CA GLY A 165 6.12 -2.37 21.95
C GLY A 165 6.67 -1.63 20.72
N ALA A 166 6.28 -2.05 19.51
CA ALA A 166 6.74 -1.46 18.25
C ALA A 166 6.45 0.05 18.17
N ARG A 167 7.51 0.86 17.97
CA ARG A 167 7.43 2.33 17.82
C ARG A 167 7.10 2.80 16.41
N THR A 168 7.20 1.91 15.42
CA THR A 168 6.76 2.16 14.03
C THR A 168 5.56 1.27 13.73
N GLN A 169 4.42 1.87 13.46
CA GLN A 169 3.15 1.18 13.21
C GLN A 169 2.45 1.77 11.99
N VAL A 170 2.54 1.11 10.83
CA VAL A 170 1.95 1.63 9.59
C VAL A 170 0.71 0.85 9.19
N TYR A 171 -0.34 1.59 8.81
CA TYR A 171 -1.62 1.02 8.41
C TYR A 171 -1.97 1.45 6.99
N PHE A 172 -2.20 0.51 6.09
CA PHE A 172 -2.60 0.74 4.71
C PHE A 172 -4.04 0.24 4.52
N ILE A 173 -4.97 1.16 4.28
CA ILE A 173 -6.40 0.89 4.24
C ILE A 173 -6.92 1.15 2.83
N ASP A 174 -7.10 0.08 2.08
CA ASP A 174 -7.66 0.08 0.74
C ASP A 174 -9.14 -0.31 0.76
N ALA A 175 -9.95 0.63 1.23
CA ALA A 175 -11.38 0.43 1.40
C ALA A 175 -12.13 1.74 1.16
N CYS A 176 -13.39 1.64 0.74
CA CYS A 176 -14.26 2.80 0.63
C CYS A 176 -14.44 3.50 1.99
N ARG A 177 -14.68 4.81 1.93
CA ARG A 177 -14.93 5.66 3.11
C ARG A 177 -16.29 6.34 3.05
N GLU A 178 -17.22 5.69 2.35
CA GLU A 178 -18.58 6.17 2.19
C GLU A 178 -19.42 5.89 3.44
N ILE A 179 -20.43 6.74 3.63
CA ILE A 179 -21.42 6.59 4.68
C ILE A 179 -22.73 6.21 4.00
N PRO A 180 -23.10 4.92 3.95
CA PRO A 180 -24.47 4.55 3.62
C PRO A 180 -25.41 5.27 4.60
N ARG A 181 -26.28 6.15 4.09
CA ARG A 181 -27.13 7.03 4.93
C ARG A 181 -27.97 6.27 5.93
N ASP A 182 -28.33 5.03 5.61
CA ASP A 182 -29.13 4.14 6.45
C ASP A 182 -28.36 3.56 7.63
N LEU A 183 -27.02 3.56 7.58
CA LEU A 183 -26.21 3.20 8.74
C LEU A 183 -26.20 4.29 9.81
N LEU A 184 -26.59 5.54 9.49
CA LEU A 184 -26.69 6.62 10.48
C LEU A 184 -27.76 6.35 11.55
N THR A 185 -28.78 5.56 11.22
CA THR A 185 -29.85 5.18 12.14
C THR A 185 -29.62 3.81 12.78
N LEU A 186 -28.64 3.03 12.28
CA LEU A 186 -28.34 1.71 12.78
C LEU A 186 -27.81 1.79 14.23
N ARG A 187 -28.39 0.98 15.11
CA ARG A 187 -27.98 0.83 16.52
C ARG A 187 -27.18 -0.47 16.70
N SER A 188 -26.15 -0.63 15.89
CA SER A 188 -25.23 -1.76 15.94
C SER A 188 -23.81 -1.26 16.20
N SER A 189 -22.98 -2.07 16.83
CA SER A 189 -21.59 -1.71 17.13
C SER A 189 -20.67 -2.91 16.88
N PRO A 190 -19.44 -2.65 16.41
CA PRO A 190 -18.42 -3.68 16.29
C PRO A 190 -18.15 -4.41 17.60
N THR A 191 -17.83 -5.70 17.52
CA THR A 191 -17.33 -6.43 18.68
C THR A 191 -15.92 -5.94 19.01
N PRO A 192 -15.61 -5.56 20.26
CA PRO A 192 -14.27 -5.11 20.62
C PRO A 192 -13.20 -6.19 20.34
N LEU A 193 -12.09 -5.80 19.71
CA LEU A 193 -10.93 -6.68 19.51
C LEU A 193 -10.22 -7.04 20.82
N MET A 194 -10.23 -6.11 21.77
CA MET A 194 -9.63 -6.26 23.09
C MET A 194 -10.52 -5.62 24.16
N ASP A 195 -10.38 -6.14 25.38
CA ASP A 195 -10.98 -5.55 26.56
C ASP A 195 -10.29 -4.21 26.88
N ALA A 196 -11.09 -3.14 26.97
CA ALA A 196 -10.60 -1.79 27.24
C ALA A 196 -9.85 -1.68 28.58
N SER A 197 -10.18 -2.52 29.56
CA SER A 197 -9.44 -2.58 30.84
C SER A 197 -7.99 -3.03 30.70
N LYS A 198 -7.63 -3.66 29.56
CA LYS A 198 -6.25 -4.06 29.23
C LYS A 198 -5.46 -2.96 28.54
N LEU A 199 -6.08 -1.82 28.22
CA LEU A 199 -5.42 -0.64 27.66
C LEU A 199 -4.85 0.20 28.79
N THR A 200 -3.74 -0.26 29.36
CA THR A 200 -3.05 0.42 30.47
C THR A 200 -1.62 0.78 30.07
N GLY A 201 -1.17 1.98 30.44
CA GLY A 201 0.21 2.42 30.21
C GLY A 201 0.30 3.86 29.70
N ALA A 202 1.53 4.39 29.65
CA ALA A 202 1.78 5.66 28.96
C ALA A 202 1.64 5.45 27.45
N LEU A 203 1.13 6.47 26.74
CA LEU A 203 1.12 6.49 25.28
C LEU A 203 2.54 6.84 24.81
N PRO A 204 3.32 5.88 24.26
CA PRO A 204 4.64 6.20 23.76
C PRO A 204 4.52 7.09 22.52
N HIS A 205 5.59 7.80 22.18
CA HIS A 205 5.67 8.44 20.86
C HIS A 205 5.81 7.33 19.81
N VAL A 206 4.81 7.18 18.96
CA VAL A 206 4.75 6.15 17.92
C VAL A 206 4.57 6.85 16.58
N ASP A 207 5.41 6.48 15.61
CA ASP A 207 5.18 6.78 14.20
C ASP A 207 4.05 5.86 13.72
N ALA A 208 2.83 6.39 13.66
CA ALA A 208 1.60 5.59 13.54
C ALA A 208 0.65 6.04 12.41
N PRO A 209 1.14 6.22 11.16
CA PRO A 209 0.33 6.77 10.10
C PRO A 209 -0.66 5.74 9.54
N VAL A 210 -1.82 6.24 9.12
CA VAL A 210 -2.82 5.50 8.38
C VAL A 210 -2.92 6.10 6.99
N PHE A 211 -2.62 5.30 5.97
CA PHE A 211 -2.75 5.67 4.57
C PHE A 211 -4.05 5.09 4.04
N PHE A 212 -5.00 5.95 3.67
CA PHE A 212 -6.25 5.53 3.05
C PHE A 212 -6.15 5.66 1.53
N SER A 213 -6.62 4.65 0.79
CA SER A 213 -6.61 4.65 -0.67
C SER A 213 -7.55 5.65 -1.33
N THR A 214 -8.43 6.27 -0.54
CA THR A 214 -9.45 7.20 -1.02
C THR A 214 -9.72 8.30 0.01
N ALA A 215 -10.26 9.43 -0.46
CA ALA A 215 -10.68 10.52 0.42
C ALA A 215 -11.98 10.16 1.16
N ASP A 216 -12.30 10.93 2.20
CA ASP A 216 -13.58 10.78 2.90
C ASP A 216 -14.77 10.86 1.95
N GLY A 217 -15.69 9.91 2.04
CA GLY A 217 -16.88 9.85 1.19
C GLY A 217 -16.64 9.39 -0.25
N GLN A 218 -15.47 8.84 -0.58
CA GLN A 218 -15.16 8.32 -1.91
C GLN A 218 -15.01 6.78 -1.91
N SER A 219 -15.21 6.20 -3.09
CA SER A 219 -14.98 4.78 -3.38
C SER A 219 -13.50 4.50 -3.72
N ALA A 220 -13.04 3.27 -3.45
CA ALA A 220 -11.74 2.79 -3.91
C ALA A 220 -11.83 2.27 -5.35
N PHE A 221 -10.72 2.33 -6.09
CA PHE A 221 -10.66 1.91 -7.50
C PHE A 221 -10.05 0.52 -7.65
N GLY A 222 -10.56 -0.25 -8.62
CA GLY A 222 -10.01 -1.56 -8.96
C GLY A 222 -10.34 -1.96 -10.39
N ASP A 223 -9.42 -2.69 -11.02
CA ASP A 223 -9.65 -3.36 -12.30
C ASP A 223 -9.87 -4.85 -12.08
N GLY A 224 -10.91 -5.39 -12.71
CA GLY A 224 -11.32 -6.77 -12.48
C GLY A 224 -10.17 -7.76 -12.65
N GLY A 225 -9.88 -8.53 -11.61
CA GLY A 225 -8.85 -9.58 -11.60
C GLY A 225 -7.41 -9.13 -11.31
N MET A 226 -7.15 -7.82 -11.16
CA MET A 226 -5.82 -7.28 -10.84
C MET A 226 -5.81 -6.59 -9.47
N ALA A 227 -4.61 -6.33 -8.95
CA ALA A 227 -4.45 -5.51 -7.75
C ALA A 227 -4.96 -4.08 -8.00
N THR A 228 -5.31 -3.37 -6.92
CA THR A 228 -5.73 -1.96 -7.04
C THR A 228 -4.56 -1.06 -7.44
N PRO A 229 -4.82 0.08 -8.11
CA PRO A 229 -3.77 1.07 -8.37
C PRO A 229 -3.08 1.58 -7.10
N TYR A 230 -3.81 1.63 -5.98
CA TYR A 230 -3.25 1.94 -4.67
C TYR A 230 -2.25 0.88 -4.19
N THR A 231 -2.60 -0.40 -4.35
CA THR A 231 -1.74 -1.52 -3.95
C THR A 231 -0.47 -1.57 -4.81
N ASP A 232 -0.60 -1.41 -6.13
CA ASP A 232 0.55 -1.36 -7.03
C ASP A 232 1.48 -0.19 -6.67
N ALA A 233 0.89 0.98 -6.40
CA ALA A 233 1.66 2.14 -5.97
C ALA A 233 2.35 1.92 -4.62
N LEU A 234 1.68 1.29 -3.66
CA LEU A 234 2.24 0.95 -2.36
C LEU A 234 3.44 0.01 -2.48
N ILE A 235 3.29 -1.08 -3.24
CA ILE A 235 4.37 -2.04 -3.49
C ILE A 235 5.55 -1.33 -4.17
N ALA A 236 5.29 -0.48 -5.17
CA ALA A 236 6.34 0.26 -5.85
C ALA A 236 7.02 1.29 -4.93
N ALA A 237 6.26 1.94 -4.05
CA ALA A 237 6.76 2.89 -3.06
C ALA A 237 7.72 2.21 -2.07
N LEU A 238 7.29 1.10 -1.45
CA LEU A 238 8.11 0.27 -0.58
C LEU A 238 9.28 -0.38 -1.33
N GLY A 239 9.09 -0.70 -2.61
CA GLY A 239 10.10 -1.22 -3.52
C GLY A 239 11.28 -0.28 -3.75
N GLY A 240 11.09 1.02 -3.51
CA GLY A 240 12.14 2.04 -3.56
C GLY A 240 11.72 3.36 -4.19
N ARG A 241 10.53 3.45 -4.80
CA ARG A 241 10.03 4.72 -5.36
C ARG A 241 9.76 5.76 -4.29
N ALA A 242 9.55 5.39 -3.03
CA ALA A 242 9.47 6.36 -1.94
C ALA A 242 10.81 6.52 -1.20
N ALA A 243 11.92 6.01 -1.71
CA ALA A 243 13.18 6.10 -0.98
C ALA A 243 13.74 7.53 -0.97
N ARG A 244 14.48 7.85 0.09
CA ARG A 244 15.25 9.08 0.22
C ARG A 244 16.68 8.74 0.57
N ARG A 245 17.62 9.53 0.04
CA ARG A 245 19.03 9.43 0.40
C ARG A 245 19.24 10.08 1.76
N GLY A 246 19.51 9.26 2.77
CA GLY A 246 20.00 9.68 4.08
C GLY A 246 21.52 9.59 4.18
N LEU A 247 22.03 9.76 5.41
CA LEU A 247 23.45 9.62 5.72
C LEU A 247 23.93 8.16 5.60
N THR A 248 23.06 7.21 5.95
CA THR A 248 23.39 5.77 6.04
C THR A 248 23.02 4.99 4.78
N GLY A 249 22.34 5.61 3.81
CA GLY A 249 21.91 4.94 2.59
C GLY A 249 20.57 5.44 2.08
N TRP A 250 19.93 4.60 1.26
CA TRP A 250 18.60 4.87 0.71
C TRP A 250 17.55 4.19 1.59
N THR A 251 16.61 4.97 2.12
CA THR A 251 15.59 4.45 3.03
C THR A 251 14.20 4.88 2.60
N VAL A 252 13.24 3.96 2.71
CA VAL A 252 11.81 4.29 2.68
C VAL A 252 11.38 4.51 4.13
N THR A 253 10.83 5.68 4.42
CA THR A 253 10.28 6.02 5.74
C THR A 253 8.77 6.25 5.65
N THR A 254 8.10 6.27 6.79
CA THR A 254 6.71 6.71 6.90
C THR A 254 6.49 8.11 6.31
N GLY A 255 7.38 9.06 6.58
CA GLY A 255 7.31 10.42 6.02
C GLY A 255 7.60 10.48 4.51
N SER A 256 8.49 9.64 3.99
CA SER A 256 8.76 9.60 2.55
C SER A 256 7.59 8.96 1.79
N LEU A 257 6.97 7.91 2.34
CA LEU A 257 5.71 7.37 1.83
C LEU A 257 4.61 8.43 1.81
N ALA A 258 4.46 9.19 2.90
CA ALA A 258 3.48 10.28 2.99
C ALA A 258 3.65 11.35 1.92
N SER A 259 4.89 11.60 1.51
CA SER A 259 5.20 12.59 0.48
C SER A 259 4.96 12.07 -0.95
N ASP A 260 5.13 10.77 -1.19
CA ASP A 260 5.26 10.23 -2.55
C ASP A 260 4.12 9.34 -3.01
N LEU A 261 3.36 8.72 -2.11
CA LEU A 261 2.38 7.71 -2.52
C LEU A 261 1.35 8.27 -3.51
N GLN A 262 0.85 9.50 -3.27
CA GLN A 262 -0.05 10.19 -4.22
C GLN A 262 0.61 10.43 -5.58
N ARG A 263 1.89 10.81 -5.61
CA ARG A 263 2.64 11.08 -6.85
C ARG A 263 2.83 9.81 -7.66
N ILE A 264 3.09 8.69 -6.98
CA ILE A 264 3.21 7.37 -7.59
C ILE A 264 1.89 6.94 -8.24
N ILE A 265 0.77 7.11 -7.53
CA ILE A 265 -0.56 6.80 -8.05
C ILE A 265 -0.87 7.64 -9.29
N GLU A 266 -0.66 8.97 -9.23
CA GLU A 266 -0.91 9.84 -10.38
C GLU A 266 0.00 9.54 -11.57
N TRP A 267 1.26 9.13 -11.33
CA TRP A 267 2.17 8.72 -12.39
C TRP A 267 1.70 7.45 -13.10
N ASN A 268 1.22 6.48 -12.33
CA ASN A 268 0.74 5.20 -12.85
C ASN A 268 -0.67 5.29 -13.45
N ARG A 269 -1.38 6.41 -13.24
CA ARG A 269 -2.76 6.60 -13.68
C ARG A 269 -2.86 6.60 -15.21
N PRO A 270 -3.61 5.65 -15.81
CA PRO A 270 -3.87 5.67 -17.24
C PRO A 270 -4.65 6.93 -17.67
N PRO A 271 -4.44 7.44 -18.90
CA PRO A 271 -5.25 8.53 -19.45
C PRO A 271 -6.75 8.22 -19.38
N GLY A 272 -7.56 9.21 -19.01
CA GLY A 272 -9.03 9.08 -18.95
C GLY A 272 -9.59 8.40 -17.69
N ARG A 273 -8.76 7.76 -16.85
CA ARG A 273 -9.19 7.24 -15.55
C ARG A 273 -9.51 8.37 -14.57
N PRO A 274 -10.48 8.26 -13.65
CA PRO A 274 -10.63 9.23 -12.57
C PRO A 274 -9.36 9.34 -11.71
N ARG A 275 -9.18 10.48 -11.03
CA ARG A 275 -8.10 10.63 -10.05
C ARG A 275 -8.45 9.89 -8.76
N GLN A 276 -7.46 9.24 -8.19
CA GLN A 276 -7.54 8.63 -6.86
C GLN A 276 -6.77 9.50 -5.88
N HIS A 277 -7.39 9.84 -4.75
CA HIS A 277 -6.79 10.70 -3.73
C HIS A 277 -6.50 9.92 -2.45
N VAL A 278 -5.22 9.82 -2.10
CA VAL A 278 -4.75 9.27 -0.83
C VAL A 278 -4.92 10.31 0.26
N THR A 279 -5.40 9.86 1.41
CA THR A 279 -5.43 10.68 2.63
C THR A 279 -4.63 10.00 3.73
N ILE A 280 -4.06 10.80 4.62
CA ILE A 280 -3.17 10.32 5.68
C ILE A 280 -3.70 10.84 7.00
N ASP A 281 -3.82 9.95 7.98
CA ASP A 281 -4.11 10.27 9.38
C ASP A 281 -2.96 9.78 10.28
N GLY A 282 -2.88 10.30 11.50
CA GLY A 282 -1.80 10.00 12.44
C GLY A 282 -0.48 10.67 12.08
N LEU A 283 0.55 10.35 12.86
CA LEU A 283 1.89 10.90 12.66
C LEU A 283 2.64 10.04 11.65
N ALA A 284 3.05 10.64 10.52
CA ALA A 284 4.06 10.10 9.61
C ALA A 284 5.35 10.90 9.79
N SER A 285 6.43 10.27 10.22
CA SER A 285 7.70 10.95 10.51
C SER A 285 8.92 10.25 9.91
N THR A 286 9.79 9.71 10.74
CA THR A 286 11.09 9.15 10.35
C THR A 286 11.18 7.64 10.54
N GLY A 287 10.09 6.96 10.87
CA GLY A 287 10.05 5.49 11.01
C GLY A 287 10.53 4.83 9.73
N VAL A 288 11.68 4.14 9.79
CA VAL A 288 12.28 3.48 8.63
C VAL A 288 11.55 2.16 8.40
N LEU A 289 10.99 2.01 7.21
CA LEU A 289 10.27 0.79 6.82
C LEU A 289 11.15 -0.16 6.02
N ARG A 290 12.11 0.38 5.25
CA ARG A 290 13.04 -0.40 4.45
C ARG A 290 14.31 0.39 4.15
N SER A 291 15.45 -0.30 4.12
CA SER A 291 16.73 0.22 3.64
C SER A 291 17.18 -0.53 2.40
N LEU A 292 17.61 0.20 1.38
CA LEU A 292 18.05 -0.35 0.10
C LEU A 292 19.59 -0.46 0.06
N THR A 293 20.08 -1.46 -0.67
CA THR A 293 21.51 -1.69 -0.92
C THR A 293 22.17 -0.59 -1.75
N GLY A 294 21.39 0.14 -2.55
CA GLY A 294 21.88 1.16 -3.48
C GLY A 294 20.76 2.11 -3.95
N PRO A 295 21.07 3.02 -4.90
CA PRO A 295 20.07 3.91 -5.46
C PRO A 295 18.94 3.11 -6.12
N PRO A 296 17.67 3.41 -5.82
CA PRO A 296 16.55 2.72 -6.44
C PRO A 296 16.48 3.04 -7.93
N LYS A 297 15.85 2.15 -8.70
CA LYS A 297 15.37 2.49 -10.04
C LYS A 297 14.02 3.19 -9.92
N VAL A 298 13.83 4.26 -10.69
CA VAL A 298 12.57 5.00 -10.73
C VAL A 298 12.16 5.24 -12.18
N PRO A 299 10.85 5.28 -12.46
CA PRO A 299 10.38 5.58 -13.80
C PRO A 299 10.62 7.05 -14.13
N PHE A 300 10.93 7.31 -15.39
CA PHE A 300 11.08 8.66 -15.89
C PHE A 300 10.49 8.79 -17.30
N ARG A 301 10.20 10.04 -17.70
CA ARG A 301 9.70 10.39 -19.03
C ARG A 301 10.44 11.61 -19.57
N VAL A 302 10.78 11.55 -20.84
CA VAL A 302 11.32 12.68 -21.60
C VAL A 302 10.32 13.10 -22.66
N ALA A 303 9.78 14.30 -22.53
CA ALA A 303 9.03 14.94 -23.61
C ALA A 303 10.00 15.66 -24.56
N CYS A 304 9.78 15.56 -25.86
CA CYS A 304 10.60 16.21 -26.87
C CYS A 304 9.76 17.19 -27.69
N GLU A 305 10.31 18.35 -27.96
CA GLU A 305 9.74 19.35 -28.87
C GLU A 305 10.78 19.70 -29.95
N PRO A 306 10.50 19.57 -31.26
CA PRO A 306 9.29 18.98 -31.83
C PRO A 306 9.15 17.50 -31.44
N PRO A 307 7.90 16.98 -31.42
CA PRO A 307 7.69 15.55 -31.20
C PRO A 307 8.34 14.76 -32.33
N ALA A 308 8.85 13.57 -31.98
CA ALA A 308 9.53 12.61 -32.85
C ALA A 308 11.07 12.67 -32.99
N PRO A 309 11.83 12.52 -31.89
CA PRO A 309 13.25 12.17 -31.98
C PRO A 309 13.53 10.83 -32.68
N ALA A 310 14.69 10.69 -33.32
CA ALA A 310 15.21 9.41 -33.80
C ALA A 310 15.74 8.53 -32.66
N SER A 311 16.34 9.13 -31.63
CA SER A 311 16.74 8.44 -30.40
C SER A 311 16.89 9.41 -29.23
N VAL A 312 16.70 8.90 -28.01
CA VAL A 312 17.00 9.60 -26.76
C VAL A 312 17.94 8.72 -25.94
N THR A 313 18.99 9.33 -25.40
CA THR A 313 20.00 8.63 -24.59
C THR A 313 20.19 9.33 -23.25
N ALA A 314 20.38 8.54 -22.19
CA ALA A 314 20.70 9.04 -20.85
C ALA A 314 22.04 8.46 -20.37
N SER A 315 23.02 9.33 -20.13
CA SER A 315 24.37 8.96 -19.67
C SER A 315 24.60 9.41 -18.22
N PRO A 316 24.99 8.53 -17.29
CA PRO A 316 25.17 8.90 -15.88
C PRO A 316 26.34 9.86 -15.67
N VAL A 317 26.24 10.69 -14.63
CA VAL A 317 27.26 11.64 -14.19
C VAL A 317 27.62 11.39 -12.72
N PRO A 318 28.88 11.01 -12.40
CA PRO A 318 29.95 10.67 -13.33
C PRO A 318 29.63 9.39 -14.14
N PRO A 319 30.29 9.18 -15.30
CA PRO A 319 30.05 8.03 -16.18
C PRO A 319 30.50 6.75 -15.48
N THR A 320 29.58 6.14 -14.76
CA THR A 320 29.77 4.94 -13.94
C THR A 320 29.10 3.71 -14.56
N ALA A 321 28.24 3.92 -15.56
CA ALA A 321 27.59 2.89 -16.35
C ALA A 321 27.45 3.37 -17.81
N ALA A 322 27.10 2.43 -18.70
CA ALA A 322 26.82 2.74 -20.10
C ALA A 322 25.59 3.65 -20.23
N ALA A 323 25.55 4.42 -21.32
CA ALA A 323 24.36 5.18 -21.68
C ALA A 323 23.17 4.23 -21.88
N THR A 324 21.99 4.66 -21.43
CA THR A 324 20.74 3.94 -21.63
C THR A 324 20.02 4.53 -22.83
N ASP A 325 19.76 3.71 -23.84
CA ASP A 325 18.89 4.05 -24.97
C ASP A 325 17.43 3.96 -24.50
N LEU A 326 16.64 4.98 -24.84
CA LEU A 326 15.26 5.07 -24.39
C LEU A 326 14.29 4.71 -25.51
N GLU A 327 13.23 3.99 -25.15
CA GLU A 327 12.14 3.64 -26.08
C GLU A 327 11.38 4.90 -26.51
N PHE A 328 10.57 4.79 -27.58
CA PHE A 328 9.91 5.94 -28.22
C PHE A 328 8.38 5.87 -28.08
N GLU A 329 7.70 7.05 -28.12
CA GLU A 329 6.39 7.41 -27.49
C GLU A 329 6.54 8.09 -26.13
N GLY A 330 7.19 9.27 -26.11
CA GLY A 330 7.54 9.99 -24.89
C GLY A 330 8.58 9.19 -24.11
N ALA A 331 9.86 9.41 -24.43
CA ALA A 331 10.89 8.43 -24.11
C ALA A 331 10.87 8.04 -22.63
N PHE A 332 10.43 6.80 -22.36
CA PHE A 332 10.10 6.32 -21.03
C PHE A 332 10.97 5.13 -20.69
N GLY A 333 11.21 4.94 -19.40
CA GLY A 333 11.96 3.80 -18.90
C GLY A 333 12.14 3.87 -17.40
N GLU A 334 12.87 2.90 -16.86
CA GLU A 334 13.34 2.91 -15.47
C GLU A 334 14.86 3.03 -15.44
N ILE A 335 15.35 3.97 -14.64
CA ILE A 335 16.79 4.19 -14.48
C ILE A 335 17.12 4.41 -13.00
N ALA A 336 18.35 4.07 -12.60
CA ALA A 336 18.80 4.31 -11.23
C ALA A 336 18.77 5.81 -10.92
N VAL A 337 18.40 6.17 -9.70
CA VAL A 337 18.47 7.56 -9.24
C VAL A 337 19.89 8.11 -9.37
N GLY A 338 20.01 9.34 -9.88
CA GLY A 338 21.30 9.97 -10.16
C GLY A 338 21.18 11.19 -11.06
N VAL A 339 22.34 11.77 -11.40
CA VAL A 339 22.42 12.86 -12.37
C VAL A 339 22.80 12.27 -13.72
N TYR A 340 22.11 12.71 -14.77
CA TYR A 340 22.29 12.23 -16.13
C TYR A 340 22.49 13.39 -17.08
N VAL A 341 23.34 13.18 -18.09
CA VAL A 341 23.31 13.95 -19.33
C VAL A 341 22.33 13.26 -20.27
N VAL A 342 21.28 13.98 -20.65
CA VAL A 342 20.29 13.49 -21.63
C VAL A 342 20.53 14.19 -22.95
N SER A 343 20.57 13.40 -24.02
CA SER A 343 20.78 13.88 -25.38
C SER A 343 19.74 13.29 -26.34
N VAL A 344 19.25 14.13 -27.23
CA VAL A 344 18.24 13.77 -28.24
C VAL A 344 18.86 13.87 -29.63
N SER A 345 18.65 12.87 -30.48
CA SER A 345 18.97 12.92 -31.91
C SER A 345 17.67 12.91 -32.72
N TYR A 346 17.58 13.74 -33.77
CA TYR A 346 16.39 13.87 -34.61
C TYR A 346 16.58 13.19 -35.98
N PRO A 347 15.48 12.87 -36.71
CA PRO A 347 15.55 12.20 -38.01
C PRO A 347 16.32 12.95 -39.10
N ASP A 348 16.41 14.27 -39.00
CA ASP A 348 17.18 15.13 -39.91
C ASP A 348 18.70 15.12 -39.64
N GLY A 349 19.13 14.38 -38.62
CA GLY A 349 20.53 14.29 -38.18
C GLY A 349 20.95 15.38 -37.19
N SER A 350 20.08 16.34 -36.88
CA SER A 350 20.32 17.32 -35.81
C SER A 350 20.33 16.65 -34.43
N LYS A 351 21.00 17.29 -33.48
CA LYS A 351 21.06 16.84 -32.08
C LYS A 351 20.71 18.00 -31.17
N SER A 352 20.03 17.71 -30.07
CA SER A 352 19.87 18.69 -29.00
C SER A 352 21.20 18.91 -28.29
N ASP A 353 21.36 20.07 -27.68
CA ASP A 353 22.39 20.24 -26.66
C ASP A 353 22.20 19.20 -25.54
N PRO A 354 23.31 18.69 -24.97
CA PRO A 354 23.24 17.78 -23.82
C PRO A 354 22.70 18.52 -22.61
N VAL A 355 21.70 17.94 -21.97
CA VAL A 355 21.02 18.56 -20.83
C VAL A 355 21.24 17.75 -19.56
N TYR A 356 21.73 18.41 -18.51
CA TYR A 356 21.86 17.79 -17.19
C TYR A 356 20.49 17.69 -16.51
N ARG A 357 20.17 16.50 -16.02
CA ARG A 357 18.93 16.21 -15.30
C ARG A 357 19.20 15.34 -14.09
N SER A 358 18.62 15.73 -12.95
CA SER A 358 18.51 14.86 -11.79
C SER A 358 17.30 13.96 -11.99
N ILE A 359 17.49 12.66 -11.79
CA ILE A 359 16.42 11.68 -11.73
C ILE A 359 16.25 11.31 -10.27
N ASP A 360 15.14 11.73 -9.68
CA ASP A 360 14.84 11.54 -8.26
C ASP A 360 13.55 10.74 -8.06
N PRO A 361 13.40 10.05 -6.91
CA PRO A 361 12.13 9.43 -6.54
C PRO A 361 11.00 10.46 -6.36
N PRO A 362 9.74 10.06 -6.59
CA PRO A 362 9.29 8.73 -7.01
C PRO A 362 9.30 8.48 -8.52
N ASN A 363 9.49 9.55 -9.29
CA ASN A 363 9.53 9.58 -10.74
C ASN A 363 10.00 10.96 -11.20
N SER A 364 10.50 11.05 -12.42
CA SER A 364 10.99 12.30 -13.01
C SER A 364 10.43 12.52 -14.42
N GLU A 365 9.98 13.72 -14.72
CA GLU A 365 9.52 14.11 -16.07
C GLU A 365 10.15 15.46 -16.43
N PHE A 366 10.64 15.56 -17.65
CA PHE A 366 11.20 16.81 -18.18
C PHE A 366 11.06 16.89 -19.69
N SER A 367 11.02 18.13 -20.18
CA SER A 367 10.99 18.42 -21.62
C SER A 367 12.38 18.84 -22.11
N ILE A 368 12.71 18.42 -23.33
CA ILE A 368 13.87 18.87 -24.08
C ILE A 368 13.35 19.58 -25.33
N MET A 369 13.74 20.84 -25.48
CA MET A 369 13.48 21.61 -26.69
C MET A 369 14.64 21.39 -27.67
N GLY A 370 14.31 21.01 -28.90
CA GLY A 370 15.22 20.99 -30.02
C GLY A 370 15.50 22.43 -30.42
N GLU A 371 16.76 22.81 -30.46
CA GLU A 371 17.14 24.05 -31.12
C GLU A 371 16.83 23.90 -32.61
N GLN A 372 15.97 24.77 -33.15
CA GLN A 372 15.93 25.00 -34.58
C GLN A 372 17.24 25.70 -34.96
N LEU A 373 18.21 24.94 -35.45
CA LEU A 373 19.39 25.48 -36.11
C LEU A 373 19.10 25.83 -37.56
#